data_AF-A0A2P7RPH8-F1
#
_entry.id   AF-A0A2P7RPH8-F1
#
_cell.length_a   1.000
_cell.length_b   1.000
_cell.length_c   1.000
_cell.angle_alpha   90.00
_cell.angle_beta   90.00
_cell.angle_gamma   90.00
#
_symmetry.space_group_name_H-M   'P 1'
#
loop_
_entity.id
_entity.type
_entity.pdbx_description
1 polymer ?
#
loop_
_entity_poly.entity_id
_entity_poly.type
_entity_poly.pdbx_seq_one_letter_code
_entity_poly.pdbx_strand_id
1 'polypeptide(L)'
;MIQSILFFALGFLCAGLLALLIAPAVWRRAVRLTRKRVEASVPLTLDEIQADRDQLRAEFALSTRRLEMSVKELRDKAAAQLVEIGGGREELRQLAAERDEKDRSLGEIEARSDELKAELGRRQEELEQLADRLAETDQALAARVSELDRLNGLYETANLASVHRQAELLARAGEVDRLSTDLGMLMAERGGMEKRIGELEAELHGARDAARTEKKKAVDLEKRVERMLATVADREEAVERREKDLAQMRERLKGETTRRDELDARLTRALDEKLQLEARVADLTARLADGRAKTAGKDASPEKRGDLEQRIVALTHENAKLRADAVARDGAGVPPGGQDARLREQMNEIAAEVIALTARLDGPDSPIRAVVGTPAGNASPDRPLSLADRVRALIAGPAGAN
;
A
#
# COMPACT_ATOMS: atom_id res chain seq x y z
N MET A 1 87.81 181.72 98.41
CA MET A 1 87.75 180.24 98.36
C MET A 1 87.82 179.58 99.73
N ILE A 2 88.81 179.86 100.59
CA ILE A 2 88.95 179.22 101.93
C ILE A 2 87.66 179.26 102.77
N GLN A 3 86.95 180.40 102.81
CA GLN A 3 85.67 180.54 103.53
C GLN A 3 84.60 179.54 103.08
N SER A 4 84.49 179.27 101.78
CA SER A 4 83.54 178.28 101.23
C SER A 4 83.90 176.86 101.66
N ILE A 5 85.20 176.55 101.70
CA ILE A 5 85.72 175.26 102.19
C ILE A 5 85.46 175.10 103.68
N LEU A 6 85.59 176.18 104.48
CA LEU A 6 85.34 176.15 105.92
C LEU A 6 83.85 175.91 106.24
N PHE A 7 82.92 176.57 105.54
CA PHE A 7 81.49 176.30 105.69
C PHE A 7 81.10 174.90 105.21
N PHE A 8 81.72 174.41 104.13
CA PHE A 8 81.51 173.03 103.68
C PHE A 8 82.01 172.01 104.71
N ALA A 9 83.21 172.22 105.28
CA ALA A 9 83.78 171.36 106.32
C ALA A 9 82.96 171.39 107.62
N LEU A 10 82.50 172.57 108.06
CA LEU A 10 81.63 172.71 109.24
C LEU A 10 80.26 172.08 109.01
N GLY A 11 79.67 172.27 107.83
CA GLY A 11 78.42 171.63 107.43
C GLY A 11 78.54 170.10 107.37
N PHE A 12 79.63 169.59 106.80
CA PHE A 12 79.93 168.16 106.77
C PHE A 12 80.16 167.59 108.18
N LEU A 13 80.89 168.30 109.05
CA LEU A 13 81.09 167.91 110.45
C LEU A 13 79.75 167.85 111.20
N CYS A 14 78.89 168.86 111.03
CA CYS A 14 77.58 168.93 111.69
C CYS A 14 76.61 167.86 111.17
N ALA A 15 76.56 167.64 109.85
CA ALA A 15 75.79 166.56 109.24
C ALA A 15 76.30 165.18 109.66
N GLY A 16 77.63 164.99 109.76
CA GLY A 16 78.25 163.78 110.30
C GLY A 16 77.90 163.53 111.76
N LEU A 17 77.90 164.57 112.60
CA LEU A 17 77.54 164.48 114.02
C LEU A 17 76.04 164.13 114.19
N LEU A 18 75.15 164.73 113.40
CA LEU A 18 73.73 164.37 113.34
C LEU A 18 73.51 162.94 112.83
N ALA A 19 74.24 162.50 111.80
CA ALA A 19 74.20 161.12 111.32
C ALA A 19 74.69 160.14 112.39
N LEU A 20 75.72 160.49 113.17
CA LEU A 20 76.26 159.68 114.26
C LEU A 20 75.32 159.64 115.48
N LEU A 21 74.48 160.66 115.67
CA LEU A 21 73.39 160.68 116.65
C LEU A 21 72.22 159.75 116.23
N ILE A 22 71.90 159.72 114.93
CA ILE A 22 70.73 159.00 114.38
C ILE A 22 71.04 157.53 114.07
N ALA A 23 72.25 157.21 113.62
CA ALA A 23 72.66 155.86 113.23
C ALA A 23 72.43 154.80 114.33
N PRO A 24 72.71 155.04 115.63
CA PRO A 24 72.36 154.10 116.71
C PRO A 24 70.87 153.79 116.80
N ALA A 25 69.99 154.76 116.52
CA ALA A 25 68.54 154.57 116.54
C ALA A 25 68.06 153.75 115.32
N VAL A 26 68.58 154.06 114.13
CA VAL A 26 68.28 153.31 112.89
C VAL A 26 68.78 151.87 113.01
N TRP A 27 70.01 151.64 113.49
CA TRP A 27 70.57 150.30 113.69
C TRP A 27 69.75 149.49 114.71
N ARG A 28 69.39 150.08 115.86
CA ARG A 28 68.50 149.45 116.86
C ARG A 28 67.10 149.13 116.32
N ARG A 29 66.63 149.83 115.28
CA ARG A 29 65.35 149.53 114.61
C ARG A 29 65.50 148.43 113.55
N ALA A 30 66.57 148.48 112.74
CA ALA A 30 66.89 147.46 111.75
C ALA A 30 67.11 146.09 112.42
N VAL A 31 67.99 146.02 113.43
CA VAL A 31 68.25 144.79 114.20
C VAL A 31 66.98 144.25 114.88
N ARG A 32 66.08 145.12 115.35
CA ARG A 32 64.80 144.68 115.94
C ARG A 32 63.84 144.09 114.90
N LEU A 33 63.83 144.62 113.68
CA LEU A 33 63.01 144.10 112.59
C LEU A 33 63.57 142.80 112.01
N THR A 34 64.88 142.69 111.78
CA THR A 34 65.50 141.44 111.33
C THR A 34 65.39 140.36 112.41
N ARG A 35 65.66 140.70 113.68
CA ARG A 35 65.45 139.79 114.81
C ARG A 35 64.00 139.29 114.85
N LYS A 36 62.99 140.18 114.86
CA LYS A 36 61.57 139.76 114.83
C LYS A 36 61.20 138.91 113.60
N ARG A 37 61.86 139.09 112.46
CA ARG A 37 61.55 138.34 111.23
C ARG A 37 62.18 136.95 111.23
N VAL A 38 63.35 136.78 111.86
CA VAL A 38 63.98 135.48 112.11
C VAL A 38 63.28 134.74 113.26
N GLU A 39 62.91 135.45 114.33
CA GLU A 39 62.10 134.95 115.45
C GLU A 39 60.69 134.48 115.02
N ALA A 40 60.22 134.89 113.84
CA ALA A 40 58.94 134.44 113.26
C ALA A 40 59.12 133.40 112.13
N SER A 41 60.36 132.98 111.83
CA SER A 41 60.68 131.99 110.79
C SER A 41 61.57 130.84 111.28
N VAL A 42 61.89 130.83 112.58
CA VAL A 42 62.67 129.79 113.26
C VAL A 42 61.87 129.43 114.51
N PRO A 43 61.54 128.16 114.75
CA PRO A 43 60.82 127.76 115.96
C PRO A 43 61.67 128.09 117.19
N LEU A 44 61.11 128.89 118.10
CA LEU A 44 61.82 129.41 119.27
C LEU A 44 61.59 128.56 120.51
N THR A 45 60.52 127.78 120.52
CA THR A 45 60.16 126.91 121.64
C THR A 45 60.50 125.45 121.33
N LEU A 46 60.83 124.69 122.37
CA LEU A 46 61.02 123.25 122.27
C LEU A 46 59.74 122.53 121.84
N ASP A 47 58.58 123.12 122.09
CA ASP A 47 57.27 122.53 121.78
C ASP A 47 56.92 122.66 120.30
N GLU A 48 57.25 123.79 119.66
CA GLU A 48 57.16 123.96 118.19
C GLU A 48 58.08 122.96 117.47
N ILE A 49 59.33 122.79 117.92
CA ILE A 49 60.27 121.83 117.32
C ILE A 49 59.78 120.38 117.48
N GLN A 50 59.12 120.06 118.59
CA GLN A 50 58.48 118.76 118.79
C GLN A 50 57.25 118.58 117.89
N ALA A 51 56.42 119.62 117.74
CA ALA A 51 55.27 119.61 116.85
C ALA A 51 55.67 119.40 115.38
N ASP A 52 56.67 120.14 114.86
CA ASP A 52 57.20 119.95 113.50
C ASP A 52 57.75 118.53 113.30
N ARG A 53 58.54 118.02 114.26
CA ARG A 53 59.12 116.67 114.19
C ARG A 53 58.02 115.60 114.19
N ASP A 54 57.00 115.76 115.02
CA ASP A 54 55.95 114.76 115.16
C ASP A 54 54.86 114.90 114.08
N GLN A 55 54.71 116.07 113.45
CA GLN A 55 54.03 116.26 112.16
C GLN A 55 54.79 115.52 111.05
N LEU A 56 56.11 115.73 110.89
CA LEU A 56 56.90 115.02 109.88
C LEU A 56 56.82 113.50 110.06
N ARG A 57 56.85 113.01 111.31
CA ARG A 57 56.59 111.59 111.62
C ARG A 57 55.19 111.14 111.21
N ALA A 58 54.16 111.95 111.44
CA ALA A 58 52.80 111.64 111.01
C ALA A 58 52.68 111.63 109.48
N GLU A 59 53.30 112.57 108.77
CA GLU A 59 53.36 112.62 107.31
C GLU A 59 54.07 111.39 106.73
N PHE A 60 55.25 111.04 107.24
CA PHE A 60 55.97 109.82 106.83
C PHE A 60 55.21 108.54 107.19
N ALA A 61 54.54 108.47 108.35
CA ALA A 61 53.72 107.32 108.72
C ALA A 61 52.50 107.18 107.80
N LEU A 62 51.82 108.29 107.46
CA LEU A 62 50.68 108.30 106.54
C LEU A 62 51.10 108.02 105.09
N SER A 63 52.24 108.53 104.62
CA SER A 63 52.75 108.24 103.27
C SER A 63 53.20 106.78 103.15
N THR A 64 53.91 106.25 104.16
CA THR A 64 54.28 104.84 104.25
C THR A 64 53.04 103.95 104.29
N ARG A 65 52.04 104.29 105.10
CA ARG A 65 50.80 103.51 105.20
C ARG A 65 49.98 103.54 103.90
N ARG A 66 49.93 104.67 103.18
CA ARG A 66 49.34 104.76 101.84
C ARG A 66 50.08 103.87 100.83
N LEU A 67 51.42 103.89 100.87
CA LEU A 67 52.26 103.00 100.07
C LEU A 67 52.00 101.53 100.38
N GLU A 68 52.03 101.11 101.65
CA GLU A 68 51.68 99.76 102.09
C GLU A 68 50.32 99.31 101.57
N MET A 69 49.29 100.15 101.69
CA MET A 69 47.95 99.83 101.22
C MET A 69 47.90 99.69 99.69
N SER A 70 48.55 100.58 98.94
CA SER A 70 48.64 100.48 97.46
C SER A 70 49.42 99.24 97.00
N VAL A 71 50.53 98.89 97.67
CA VAL A 71 51.32 97.69 97.39
C VAL A 71 50.52 96.42 97.73
N LYS A 72 49.71 96.45 98.80
CA LYS A 72 48.79 95.35 99.09
C LYS A 72 47.70 95.26 98.03
N GLU A 73 47.02 96.35 97.68
CA GLU A 73 45.96 96.37 96.67
C GLU A 73 46.46 95.88 95.29
N LEU A 74 47.68 96.27 94.89
CA LEU A 74 48.32 95.78 93.67
C LEU A 74 48.70 94.29 93.75
N ARG A 75 49.12 93.79 94.91
CA ARG A 75 49.36 92.35 95.13
C ARG A 75 48.07 91.53 95.13
N ASP A 76 47.02 92.02 95.77
CA ASP A 76 45.71 91.38 95.82
C ASP A 76 45.10 91.31 94.40
N LYS A 77 45.24 92.39 93.60
CA LYS A 77 44.87 92.41 92.16
C LYS A 77 45.71 91.46 91.31
N ALA A 78 47.03 91.44 91.49
CA ALA A 78 47.91 90.54 90.76
C ALA A 78 47.63 89.06 91.11
N ALA A 79 47.30 88.76 92.37
CA ALA A 79 46.89 87.43 92.79
C ALA A 79 45.55 87.01 92.14
N ALA A 80 44.55 87.91 92.10
CA ALA A 80 43.30 87.66 91.40
C ALA A 80 43.52 87.39 89.91
N GLN A 81 44.30 88.23 89.22
CA GLN A 81 44.64 88.02 87.80
C GLN A 81 45.39 86.72 87.54
N LEU A 82 46.26 86.28 88.45
CA LEU A 82 46.92 84.97 88.33
C LEU A 82 45.96 83.78 88.48
N VAL A 83 44.89 83.93 89.29
CA VAL A 83 43.81 82.93 89.40
C VAL A 83 42.94 82.93 88.14
N GLU A 84 42.57 84.10 87.61
CA GLU A 84 41.81 84.25 86.35
C GLU A 84 42.57 83.65 85.15
N ILE A 85 43.87 83.97 85.03
CA ILE A 85 44.77 83.38 84.02
C ILE A 85 44.95 81.88 84.24
N GLY A 86 44.90 81.41 85.50
CA GLY A 86 44.89 79.99 85.83
C GLY A 86 43.65 79.27 85.30
N GLY A 87 42.45 79.81 85.59
CA GLY A 87 41.17 79.29 85.12
C GLY A 87 41.09 79.25 83.59
N GLY A 88 41.32 80.39 82.93
CA GLY A 88 41.28 80.47 81.46
C GLY A 88 42.30 79.56 80.76
N ARG A 89 43.45 79.26 81.38
CA ARG A 89 44.40 78.26 80.85
C ARG A 89 43.88 76.83 80.97
N GLU A 90 43.09 76.53 82.00
CA GLU A 90 42.50 75.20 82.18
C GLU A 90 41.28 75.00 81.27
N GLU A 91 40.45 76.04 81.09
CA GLU A 91 39.39 76.07 80.07
C GLU A 91 39.97 75.86 78.66
N LEU A 92 41.06 76.56 78.31
CA LEU A 92 41.75 76.36 77.02
C LEU A 92 42.32 74.94 76.86
N ARG A 93 42.77 74.28 77.93
CA ARG A 93 43.20 72.87 77.89
C ARG A 93 42.03 71.92 77.66
N GLN A 94 40.91 72.14 78.34
CA GLN A 94 39.70 71.33 78.19
C GLN A 94 39.13 71.45 76.77
N LEU A 95 39.03 72.67 76.24
CA LEU A 95 38.61 72.94 74.87
C LEU A 95 39.57 72.33 73.82
N ALA A 96 40.89 72.37 74.07
CA ALA A 96 41.87 71.70 73.20
C ALA A 96 41.72 70.17 73.23
N ALA A 97 41.54 69.56 74.41
CA ALA A 97 41.31 68.13 74.55
C ALA A 97 40.00 67.66 73.89
N GLU A 98 38.91 68.42 74.06
CA GLU A 98 37.64 68.18 73.35
C GLU A 98 37.80 68.30 71.83
N ARG A 99 38.56 69.29 71.37
CA ARG A 99 38.82 69.53 69.95
C ARG A 99 39.63 68.38 69.34
N ASP A 100 40.67 67.91 70.02
CA ASP A 100 41.49 66.79 69.54
C ASP A 100 40.71 65.45 69.57
N GLU A 101 39.76 65.27 70.47
CA GLU A 101 38.86 64.10 70.48
C GLU A 101 37.81 64.17 69.36
N LYS A 102 37.29 65.37 69.06
CA LYS A 102 36.42 65.60 67.90
C LYS A 102 37.17 65.36 66.59
N ASP A 103 38.41 65.83 66.47
CA ASP A 103 39.29 65.52 65.32
C ASP A 103 39.50 64.01 65.13
N ARG A 104 39.75 63.24 66.22
CA ARG A 104 39.86 61.76 66.15
C ARG A 104 38.58 61.12 65.65
N SER A 105 37.43 61.46 66.25
CA SER A 105 36.15 60.88 65.84
C SER A 105 35.73 61.27 64.42
N LEU A 106 36.08 62.47 63.95
CA LEU A 106 35.93 62.87 62.54
C LEU A 106 36.80 62.01 61.62
N GLY A 107 38.10 61.84 61.92
CA GLY A 107 39.00 60.99 61.14
C GLY A 107 38.56 59.52 61.08
N GLU A 108 38.00 58.99 62.16
CA GLU A 108 37.39 57.64 62.15
C GLU A 108 36.14 57.56 61.25
N ILE A 109 35.29 58.59 61.26
CA ILE A 109 34.07 58.64 60.42
C ILE A 109 34.44 58.83 58.94
N GLU A 110 35.44 59.65 58.64
CA GLU A 110 35.98 59.84 57.29
C GLU A 110 36.61 58.54 56.75
N ALA A 111 37.45 57.87 57.54
CA ALA A 111 38.04 56.58 57.17
C ALA A 111 36.96 55.51 56.88
N ARG A 112 35.94 55.39 57.74
CA ARG A 112 34.80 54.48 57.50
C ARG A 112 33.96 54.89 56.29
N SER A 113 33.86 56.19 56.01
CA SER A 113 33.16 56.71 54.82
C SER A 113 33.89 56.32 53.54
N ASP A 114 35.22 56.40 53.51
CA ASP A 114 36.04 56.03 52.36
C ASP A 114 36.16 54.51 52.19
N GLU A 115 36.20 53.74 53.29
CA GLU A 115 36.07 52.28 53.26
C GLU A 115 34.74 51.85 52.63
N LEU A 116 33.61 52.41 53.09
CA LEU A 116 32.28 52.12 52.54
C LEU A 116 32.14 52.57 51.07
N LYS A 117 32.77 53.66 50.65
CA LYS A 117 32.83 54.05 49.22
C LYS A 117 33.62 53.03 48.40
N ALA A 118 34.75 52.55 48.90
CA ALA A 118 35.57 51.54 48.23
C ALA A 118 34.87 50.17 48.15
N GLU A 119 34.14 49.77 49.19
CA GLU A 119 33.28 48.59 49.13
C GLU A 119 32.13 48.77 48.12
N LEU A 120 31.44 49.91 48.14
CA LEU A 120 30.34 50.19 47.23
C LEU A 120 30.81 50.21 45.76
N GLY A 121 31.98 50.78 45.48
CA GLY A 121 32.62 50.72 44.15
C GLY A 121 32.92 49.29 43.70
N ARG A 122 33.54 48.46 44.56
CA ARG A 122 33.76 47.02 44.27
C ARG A 122 32.44 46.28 44.02
N ARG A 123 31.37 46.59 44.76
CA ARG A 123 30.05 46.00 44.55
C ARG A 123 29.41 46.46 43.23
N GLN A 124 29.67 47.68 42.77
CA GLN A 124 29.26 48.14 41.45
C GLN A 124 30.03 47.38 40.35
N GLU A 125 31.34 47.25 40.45
CA GLU A 125 32.16 46.45 39.53
C GLU A 125 31.74 44.96 39.49
N GLU A 126 31.40 44.37 40.65
CA GLU A 126 30.83 43.01 40.73
C GLU A 126 29.47 42.91 40.03
N LEU A 127 28.58 43.89 40.22
CA LEU A 127 27.25 43.92 39.61
C LEU A 127 27.30 44.13 38.09
N GLU A 128 28.19 44.98 37.60
CA GLU A 128 28.43 45.18 36.16
C GLU A 128 28.95 43.88 35.52
N GLN A 129 29.96 43.24 36.11
CA GLN A 129 30.47 41.94 35.63
C GLN A 129 29.42 40.82 35.67
N LEU A 130 28.47 40.86 36.61
CA LEU A 130 27.37 39.90 36.67
C LEU A 130 26.28 40.22 35.63
N ALA A 131 26.01 41.49 35.36
CA ALA A 131 25.07 41.92 34.33
C ALA A 131 25.57 41.57 32.92
N ASP A 132 26.85 41.81 32.63
CA ASP A 132 27.48 41.43 31.36
C ASP A 132 27.42 39.91 31.13
N ARG A 133 27.80 39.11 32.13
CA ARG A 133 27.70 37.64 32.06
C ARG A 133 26.26 37.16 31.88
N LEU A 134 25.30 37.81 32.51
CA LEU A 134 23.88 37.47 32.35
C LEU A 134 23.42 37.75 30.91
N ALA A 135 23.78 38.92 30.36
CA ALA A 135 23.51 39.27 28.96
C ALA A 135 24.20 38.34 27.95
N GLU A 136 25.42 37.88 28.22
CA GLU A 136 26.09 36.82 27.45
C GLU A 136 25.30 35.50 27.50
N THR A 137 24.84 35.07 28.69
CA THR A 137 24.05 33.84 28.83
C THR A 137 22.68 33.92 28.18
N ASP A 138 22.01 35.07 28.22
CA ASP A 138 20.72 35.28 27.55
C ASP A 138 20.88 35.26 26.03
N GLN A 139 21.94 35.88 25.48
CA GLN A 139 22.27 35.78 24.06
C GLN A 139 22.59 34.35 23.63
N ALA A 140 23.36 33.62 24.44
CA ALA A 140 23.66 32.20 24.18
C ALA A 140 22.39 31.33 24.25
N LEU A 141 21.48 31.59 25.19
CA LEU A 141 20.21 30.89 25.30
C LEU A 141 19.28 31.18 24.12
N ALA A 142 19.14 32.45 23.71
CA ALA A 142 18.36 32.85 22.54
C ALA A 142 18.91 32.21 21.25
N ALA A 143 20.23 32.14 21.09
CA ALA A 143 20.87 31.41 20.00
C ALA A 143 20.48 29.93 20.01
N ARG A 144 20.55 29.24 21.17
CA ARG A 144 20.13 27.84 21.30
C ARG A 144 18.64 27.61 21.06
N VAL A 145 17.76 28.54 21.45
CA VAL A 145 16.32 28.47 21.12
C VAL A 145 16.12 28.51 19.60
N SER A 146 16.72 29.49 18.90
CA SER A 146 16.62 29.56 17.43
C SER A 146 17.25 28.37 16.69
N GLU A 147 18.27 27.75 17.26
CA GLU A 147 18.86 26.50 16.77
C GLU A 147 17.90 25.31 16.97
N LEU A 148 17.23 25.21 18.13
CA LEU A 148 16.21 24.20 18.41
C LEU A 148 14.98 24.37 17.52
N ASP A 149 14.47 25.58 17.31
CA ASP A 149 13.36 25.87 16.40
C ASP A 149 13.71 25.45 14.96
N ARG A 150 14.94 25.75 14.52
CA ARG A 150 15.46 25.32 13.21
C ARG A 150 15.57 23.80 13.11
N LEU A 151 16.06 23.12 14.15
CA LEU A 151 16.14 21.65 14.20
C LEU A 151 14.74 21.03 14.20
N ASN A 152 13.77 21.62 14.90
CA ASN A 152 12.39 21.15 14.91
C ASN A 152 11.74 21.32 13.52
N GLY A 153 11.90 22.47 12.85
CA GLY A 153 11.41 22.65 11.49
C GLY A 153 12.04 21.70 10.46
N LEU A 154 13.33 21.36 10.63
CA LEU A 154 14.00 20.33 9.84
C LEU A 154 13.49 18.92 10.16
N TYR A 155 13.18 18.63 11.42
CA TYR A 155 12.60 17.35 11.84
C TYR A 155 11.16 17.19 11.33
N GLU A 156 10.32 18.22 11.43
CA GLU A 156 8.95 18.23 10.92
C GLU A 156 8.92 18.05 9.40
N THR A 157 9.77 18.76 8.66
CA THR A 157 9.84 18.60 7.20
C THR A 157 10.39 17.23 6.78
N ALA A 158 11.37 16.68 7.50
CA ALA A 158 11.86 15.31 7.28
C ALA A 158 10.79 14.25 7.63
N ASN A 159 10.03 14.45 8.71
CA ASN A 159 8.94 13.57 9.13
C ASN A 159 7.78 13.62 8.12
N LEU A 160 7.37 14.80 7.65
CA LEU A 160 6.39 14.96 6.59
C LEU A 160 6.83 14.28 5.28
N ALA A 161 8.12 14.41 4.91
CA ALA A 161 8.67 13.71 3.75
C ALA A 161 8.68 12.17 3.94
N SER A 162 8.96 11.69 5.15
CA SER A 162 8.89 10.26 5.49
C SER A 162 7.45 9.74 5.39
N VAL A 163 6.49 10.41 6.03
CA VAL A 163 5.07 10.04 6.02
C VAL A 163 4.50 10.11 4.60
N HIS A 164 4.86 11.12 3.81
CA HIS A 164 4.48 11.20 2.40
C HIS A 164 5.03 10.02 1.58
N ARG A 165 6.30 9.64 1.79
CA ARG A 165 6.93 8.50 1.12
C ARG A 165 6.33 7.16 1.56
N GLN A 166 5.91 7.04 2.82
CA GLN A 166 5.19 5.88 3.34
C GLN A 166 3.77 5.80 2.76
N ALA A 167 3.08 6.94 2.59
CA ALA A 167 1.80 7.00 1.89
C ALA A 167 1.93 6.66 0.39
N GLU A 168 2.99 7.10 -0.28
CA GLU A 168 3.28 6.68 -1.67
C GLU A 168 3.54 5.16 -1.74
N LEU A 169 4.38 4.61 -0.85
CA LEU A 169 4.65 3.16 -0.81
C LEU A 169 3.37 2.34 -0.55
N LEU A 170 2.48 2.81 0.32
CA LEU A 170 1.17 2.18 0.55
C LEU A 170 0.25 2.30 -0.68
N ALA A 171 0.26 3.43 -1.39
CA ALA A 171 -0.47 3.58 -2.64
C ALA A 171 0.07 2.64 -3.73
N ARG A 172 1.40 2.51 -3.87
CA ARG A 172 2.05 1.56 -4.79
C ARG A 172 1.78 0.10 -4.42
N ALA A 173 1.76 -0.23 -3.13
CA ALA A 173 1.35 -1.57 -2.68
C ALA A 173 -0.11 -1.86 -3.11
N GLY A 174 -1.03 -0.92 -2.89
CA GLY A 174 -2.42 -1.04 -3.34
C GLY A 174 -2.61 -1.04 -4.86
N GLU A 175 -1.70 -0.43 -5.64
CA GLU A 175 -1.64 -0.57 -7.10
C GLU A 175 -1.17 -1.98 -7.50
N VAL A 176 -0.12 -2.51 -6.86
CA VAL A 176 0.39 -3.87 -7.09
C VAL A 176 -0.65 -4.92 -6.71
N ASP A 177 -1.36 -4.76 -5.59
CA ASP A 177 -2.43 -5.68 -5.17
C ASP A 177 -3.60 -5.68 -6.17
N ARG A 178 -4.00 -4.51 -6.69
CA ARG A 178 -5.02 -4.41 -7.76
C ARG A 178 -4.55 -5.12 -9.03
N LEU A 179 -3.36 -4.80 -9.52
CA LEU A 179 -2.79 -5.44 -10.72
C LEU A 179 -2.60 -6.96 -10.53
N SER A 180 -2.32 -7.42 -9.31
CA SER A 180 -2.28 -8.83 -8.94
C SER A 180 -3.67 -9.47 -9.00
N THR A 181 -4.73 -8.81 -8.50
CA THR A 181 -6.11 -9.29 -8.65
C THR A 181 -6.59 -9.26 -10.10
N ASP A 182 -6.24 -8.23 -10.88
CA ASP A 182 -6.58 -8.12 -12.30
C ASP A 182 -5.88 -9.21 -13.12
N LEU A 183 -4.59 -9.46 -12.86
CA LEU A 183 -3.86 -10.59 -13.45
C LEU A 183 -4.47 -11.93 -13.04
N GLY A 184 -4.91 -12.07 -11.78
CA GLY A 184 -5.65 -13.26 -11.30
C GLY A 184 -6.95 -13.48 -12.07
N MET A 185 -7.75 -12.43 -12.28
CA MET A 185 -8.98 -12.48 -13.07
C MET A 185 -8.69 -12.81 -14.54
N LEU A 186 -7.70 -12.17 -15.16
CA LEU A 186 -7.30 -12.44 -16.55
C LEU A 186 -6.73 -13.86 -16.73
N MET A 187 -6.01 -14.41 -15.75
CA MET A 187 -5.59 -15.81 -15.78
C MET A 187 -6.77 -16.78 -15.61
N ALA A 188 -7.74 -16.46 -14.76
CA ALA A 188 -8.96 -17.26 -14.61
C ALA A 188 -9.84 -17.22 -15.87
N GLU A 189 -9.99 -16.06 -16.50
CA GLU A 189 -10.64 -15.90 -17.80
C GLU A 189 -9.90 -16.69 -18.88
N ARG A 190 -8.56 -16.53 -19.00
CA ARG A 190 -7.75 -17.28 -19.97
C ARG A 190 -7.88 -18.79 -19.76
N GLY A 191 -7.85 -19.28 -18.52
CA GLY A 191 -8.09 -20.69 -18.20
C GLY A 191 -9.52 -21.16 -18.50
N GLY A 192 -10.51 -20.26 -18.43
CA GLY A 192 -11.88 -20.51 -18.89
C GLY A 192 -11.99 -20.61 -20.41
N MET A 193 -11.31 -19.71 -21.13
CA MET A 193 -11.22 -19.72 -22.60
C MET A 193 -10.43 -20.94 -23.11
N GLU A 194 -9.31 -21.31 -22.46
CA GLU A 194 -8.55 -22.53 -22.74
C GLU A 194 -9.42 -23.78 -22.57
N LYS A 195 -10.22 -23.87 -21.49
CA LYS A 195 -11.21 -24.93 -21.31
C LYS A 195 -12.27 -24.91 -22.41
N ARG A 196 -12.85 -23.75 -22.74
CA ARG A 196 -13.89 -23.67 -23.78
C ARG A 196 -13.35 -23.99 -25.18
N ILE A 197 -12.08 -23.70 -25.46
CA ILE A 197 -11.38 -24.16 -26.67
C ILE A 197 -11.25 -25.68 -26.64
N GLY A 198 -10.81 -26.30 -25.53
CA GLY A 198 -10.73 -27.75 -25.40
C GLY A 198 -12.10 -28.45 -25.53
N GLU A 199 -13.16 -27.86 -24.98
CA GLU A 199 -14.55 -28.31 -25.18
C GLU A 199 -14.95 -28.22 -26.65
N LEU A 200 -14.73 -27.08 -27.32
CA LEU A 200 -15.03 -26.89 -28.73
C LEU A 200 -14.19 -27.82 -29.64
N GLU A 201 -12.94 -28.11 -29.30
CA GLU A 201 -12.10 -29.07 -30.01
C GLU A 201 -12.62 -30.51 -29.83
N ALA A 202 -13.11 -30.87 -28.63
CA ALA A 202 -13.75 -32.16 -28.37
C ALA A 202 -15.12 -32.29 -29.07
N GLU A 203 -15.97 -31.25 -29.00
CA GLU A 203 -17.22 -31.14 -29.76
C GLU A 203 -16.96 -31.30 -31.27
N LEU A 204 -15.94 -30.62 -31.80
CA LEU A 204 -15.57 -30.64 -33.21
C LEU A 204 -14.91 -31.96 -33.63
N HIS A 205 -14.16 -32.62 -32.75
CA HIS A 205 -13.65 -33.98 -32.96
C HIS A 205 -14.80 -35.00 -32.99
N GLY A 206 -15.72 -34.93 -32.03
CA GLY A 206 -16.94 -35.74 -32.01
C GLY A 206 -17.81 -35.52 -33.26
N ALA A 207 -17.98 -34.27 -33.70
CA ALA A 207 -18.69 -33.93 -34.93
C ALA A 207 -17.96 -34.45 -36.19
N ARG A 208 -16.62 -34.43 -36.23
CA ARG A 208 -15.81 -35.02 -37.30
C ARG A 208 -16.00 -36.54 -37.38
N ASP A 209 -15.96 -37.25 -36.26
CA ASP A 209 -16.16 -38.71 -36.25
C ASP A 209 -17.63 -39.09 -36.47
N ALA A 210 -18.60 -38.30 -35.98
CA ALA A 210 -20.00 -38.44 -36.37
C ALA A 210 -20.16 -38.33 -37.90
N ALA A 211 -19.64 -37.25 -38.51
CA ALA A 211 -19.62 -37.07 -39.96
C ALA A 211 -18.83 -38.17 -40.70
N ARG A 212 -17.82 -38.77 -40.07
CA ARG A 212 -17.09 -39.93 -40.61
C ARG A 212 -17.93 -41.21 -40.55
N THR A 213 -18.74 -41.42 -39.53
CA THR A 213 -19.69 -42.53 -39.47
C THR A 213 -20.85 -42.34 -40.44
N GLU A 214 -21.39 -41.12 -40.59
CA GLU A 214 -22.38 -40.82 -41.62
C GLU A 214 -21.82 -40.98 -43.04
N LYS A 215 -20.56 -40.56 -43.30
CA LYS A 215 -19.90 -40.86 -44.58
C LYS A 215 -19.69 -42.36 -44.82
N LYS A 216 -19.38 -43.16 -43.78
CA LYS A 216 -19.35 -44.63 -43.90
C LYS A 216 -20.73 -45.19 -44.23
N LYS A 217 -21.78 -44.76 -43.51
CA LYS A 217 -23.18 -45.15 -43.77
C LYS A 217 -23.61 -44.76 -45.19
N ALA A 218 -23.26 -43.56 -45.65
CA ALA A 218 -23.53 -43.10 -47.01
C ALA A 218 -22.84 -44.01 -48.04
N VAL A 219 -21.55 -44.29 -47.89
CA VAL A 219 -20.82 -45.21 -48.78
C VAL A 219 -21.37 -46.65 -48.73
N ASP A 220 -21.84 -47.13 -47.57
CA ASP A 220 -22.45 -48.46 -47.48
C ASP A 220 -23.91 -48.49 -47.98
N LEU A 221 -24.60 -47.34 -48.02
CA LEU A 221 -25.89 -47.14 -48.71
C LEU A 221 -25.69 -47.01 -50.22
N GLU A 222 -24.68 -46.28 -50.69
CA GLU A 222 -24.24 -46.23 -52.09
C GLU A 222 -23.95 -47.64 -52.59
N LYS A 223 -23.12 -48.43 -51.88
CA LYS A 223 -22.90 -49.85 -52.18
C LYS A 223 -24.16 -50.73 -52.09
N ARG A 224 -25.21 -50.32 -51.39
CA ARG A 224 -26.51 -51.01 -51.42
C ARG A 224 -27.31 -50.60 -52.65
N VAL A 225 -27.28 -49.33 -53.04
CA VAL A 225 -27.87 -48.82 -54.29
C VAL A 225 -27.17 -49.44 -55.50
N GLU A 226 -25.84 -49.48 -55.56
CA GLU A 226 -25.06 -50.20 -56.58
C GLU A 226 -25.44 -51.68 -56.66
N ARG A 227 -25.58 -52.37 -55.52
CA ARG A 227 -26.05 -53.77 -55.51
C ARG A 227 -27.50 -53.92 -55.95
N MET A 228 -28.39 -52.99 -55.60
CA MET A 228 -29.76 -53.01 -56.10
C MET A 228 -29.82 -52.75 -57.60
N LEU A 229 -29.06 -51.76 -58.10
CA LEU A 229 -28.89 -51.47 -59.53
C LEU A 229 -28.29 -52.67 -60.27
N ALA A 230 -27.30 -53.36 -59.70
CA ALA A 230 -26.80 -54.62 -60.24
C ALA A 230 -27.88 -55.70 -60.29
N THR A 231 -28.66 -55.91 -59.22
CA THR A 231 -29.80 -56.86 -59.26
C THR A 231 -30.95 -56.42 -60.17
N VAL A 232 -31.05 -55.14 -60.52
CA VAL A 232 -31.96 -54.63 -61.54
C VAL A 232 -31.39 -54.94 -62.93
N ALA A 233 -30.11 -54.67 -63.19
CA ALA A 233 -29.43 -55.02 -64.43
C ALA A 233 -29.43 -56.55 -64.67
N ASP A 234 -29.18 -57.38 -63.65
CA ASP A 234 -29.30 -58.85 -63.72
C ASP A 234 -30.73 -59.29 -64.09
N ARG A 235 -31.74 -58.55 -63.61
CA ARG A 235 -33.16 -58.81 -63.92
C ARG A 235 -33.55 -58.31 -65.31
N GLU A 236 -33.01 -57.18 -65.74
CA GLU A 236 -33.18 -56.62 -67.08
C GLU A 236 -32.51 -57.53 -68.11
N GLU A 237 -31.28 -58.01 -67.86
CA GLU A 237 -30.66 -59.08 -68.64
C GLU A 237 -31.48 -60.38 -68.61
N ALA A 238 -32.03 -60.79 -67.46
CA ALA A 238 -32.88 -61.98 -67.39
C ALA A 238 -34.22 -61.81 -68.15
N VAL A 239 -34.73 -60.58 -68.27
CA VAL A 239 -35.88 -60.24 -69.13
C VAL A 239 -35.45 -60.23 -70.60
N GLU A 240 -34.36 -59.55 -70.96
CA GLU A 240 -33.86 -59.46 -72.33
C GLU A 240 -33.47 -60.85 -72.90
N ARG A 241 -32.92 -61.74 -72.06
CA ARG A 241 -32.70 -63.15 -72.39
C ARG A 241 -34.01 -63.89 -72.65
N ARG A 242 -35.05 -63.71 -71.80
CA ARG A 242 -36.40 -64.27 -72.04
C ARG A 242 -37.07 -63.69 -73.28
N GLU A 243 -36.85 -62.42 -73.60
CA GLU A 243 -37.35 -61.78 -74.82
C GLU A 243 -36.64 -62.31 -76.06
N LYS A 244 -35.32 -62.57 -75.98
CA LYS A 244 -34.54 -63.27 -77.02
C LYS A 244 -35.01 -64.71 -77.21
N ASP A 245 -35.33 -65.43 -76.13
CA ASP A 245 -35.91 -66.78 -76.20
C ASP A 245 -37.32 -66.75 -76.84
N LEU A 246 -38.17 -65.79 -76.47
CA LEU A 246 -39.49 -65.58 -77.09
C LEU A 246 -39.38 -65.17 -78.57
N ALA A 247 -38.37 -64.39 -78.94
CA ALA A 247 -38.06 -64.07 -80.33
C ALA A 247 -37.63 -65.33 -81.10
N GLN A 248 -36.75 -66.17 -80.54
CA GLN A 248 -36.36 -67.44 -81.15
C GLN A 248 -37.53 -68.43 -81.28
N MET A 249 -38.46 -68.47 -80.32
CA MET A 249 -39.68 -69.28 -80.44
C MET A 249 -40.59 -68.79 -81.58
N ARG A 250 -40.73 -67.46 -81.75
CA ARG A 250 -41.45 -66.87 -82.90
C ARG A 250 -40.76 -67.16 -84.24
N GLU A 251 -39.43 -67.16 -84.26
CA GLU A 251 -38.65 -67.46 -85.47
C GLU A 251 -38.73 -68.95 -85.84
N ARG A 252 -38.73 -69.86 -84.86
CA ARG A 252 -38.97 -71.30 -85.08
C ARG A 252 -40.37 -71.57 -85.64
N LEU A 253 -41.40 -70.88 -85.13
CA LEU A 253 -42.77 -70.97 -85.67
C LEU A 253 -42.83 -70.56 -87.16
N LYS A 254 -42.15 -69.47 -87.56
CA LYS A 254 -42.03 -69.10 -88.99
C LYS A 254 -41.33 -70.18 -89.82
N GLY A 255 -40.28 -70.78 -89.26
CA GLY A 255 -39.52 -71.85 -89.90
C GLY A 255 -40.29 -73.16 -90.11
N GLU A 256 -41.37 -73.41 -89.38
CA GLU A 256 -42.29 -74.52 -89.66
C GLU A 256 -43.36 -74.15 -90.69
N THR A 257 -43.85 -72.90 -90.71
CA THR A 257 -44.77 -72.45 -91.77
C THR A 257 -44.14 -72.51 -93.16
N THR A 258 -42.92 -72.03 -93.36
CA THR A 258 -42.27 -72.07 -94.68
C THR A 258 -42.00 -73.49 -95.17
N ARG A 259 -41.69 -74.42 -94.26
CA ARG A 259 -41.54 -75.86 -94.59
C ARG A 259 -42.85 -76.51 -95.02
N ARG A 260 -43.99 -76.03 -94.53
CA ARG A 260 -45.32 -76.47 -94.95
C ARG A 260 -45.62 -75.99 -96.36
N ASP A 261 -45.42 -74.70 -96.62
CA ASP A 261 -45.63 -74.09 -97.93
C ASP A 261 -44.73 -74.72 -99.02
N GLU A 262 -43.48 -75.08 -98.67
CA GLU A 262 -42.57 -75.82 -99.55
C GLU A 262 -43.02 -77.24 -99.90
N LEU A 263 -43.83 -77.89 -99.05
CA LEU A 263 -44.34 -79.25 -99.31
C LEU A 263 -45.58 -79.19 -100.21
N ASP A 264 -46.49 -78.25 -99.98
CA ASP A 264 -47.67 -78.04 -100.84
C ASP A 264 -47.25 -77.57 -102.26
N ALA A 265 -46.15 -76.80 -102.37
CA ALA A 265 -45.52 -76.43 -103.64
C ALA A 265 -44.82 -77.59 -104.38
N ARG A 266 -44.55 -78.72 -103.70
CA ARG A 266 -44.05 -79.96 -104.34
C ARG A 266 -45.19 -80.88 -104.76
N LEU A 267 -46.26 -80.95 -103.97
CA LEU A 267 -47.44 -81.75 -104.27
C LEU A 267 -48.15 -81.28 -105.54
N THR A 268 -48.24 -79.97 -105.76
CA THR A 268 -48.83 -79.35 -106.96
C THR A 268 -48.05 -79.69 -108.24
N ARG A 269 -46.71 -79.57 -108.24
CA ARG A 269 -45.87 -79.88 -109.41
C ARG A 269 -45.97 -81.34 -109.86
N ALA A 270 -46.10 -82.27 -108.90
CA ALA A 270 -46.26 -83.70 -109.18
C ALA A 270 -47.61 -84.05 -109.86
N LEU A 271 -48.61 -83.17 -109.82
CA LEU A 271 -49.91 -83.37 -110.49
C LEU A 271 -49.89 -82.89 -111.95
N ASP A 272 -49.19 -81.79 -112.25
CA ASP A 272 -49.05 -81.27 -113.62
C ASP A 272 -48.24 -82.23 -114.51
N GLU A 273 -47.15 -82.81 -114.00
CA GLU A 273 -46.33 -83.80 -114.72
C GLU A 273 -47.13 -85.06 -115.07
N LYS A 274 -48.12 -85.43 -114.24
CA LYS A 274 -49.00 -86.58 -114.46
C LYS A 274 -50.02 -86.32 -115.58
N LEU A 275 -50.49 -85.09 -115.75
CA LEU A 275 -51.42 -84.71 -116.83
C LEU A 275 -50.77 -84.77 -118.23
N GLN A 276 -49.51 -84.33 -118.35
CA GLN A 276 -48.82 -84.24 -119.65
C GLN A 276 -48.46 -85.60 -120.27
N LEU A 277 -48.44 -86.67 -119.46
CA LEU A 277 -48.18 -88.03 -119.94
C LEU A 277 -49.44 -88.73 -120.45
N GLU A 278 -50.61 -88.50 -119.83
CA GLU A 278 -51.87 -89.12 -120.28
C GLU A 278 -52.34 -88.56 -121.64
N ALA A 279 -52.03 -87.29 -121.94
CA ALA A 279 -52.30 -86.68 -123.24
C ALA A 279 -51.50 -87.30 -124.41
N ARG A 280 -50.37 -88.00 -124.15
CA ARG A 280 -49.48 -88.54 -125.20
C ARG A 280 -49.80 -89.97 -125.63
N VAL A 281 -50.74 -90.65 -124.97
CA VAL A 281 -51.09 -92.06 -125.26
C VAL A 281 -52.34 -92.17 -126.17
N ALA A 282 -53.14 -91.11 -126.27
CA ALA A 282 -54.39 -91.12 -127.05
C ALA A 282 -54.22 -90.90 -128.57
N ASP A 283 -53.11 -90.30 -129.03
CA ASP A 283 -52.96 -89.82 -130.41
C ASP A 283 -52.38 -90.85 -131.41
N LEU A 284 -51.82 -91.97 -130.90
CA LEU A 284 -51.06 -92.94 -131.70
C LEU A 284 -51.76 -94.29 -131.96
N THR A 285 -53.08 -94.38 -131.73
CA THR A 285 -53.91 -95.56 -132.07
C THR A 285 -54.85 -95.33 -133.25
N ALA A 286 -54.88 -94.12 -133.83
CA ALA A 286 -55.90 -93.72 -134.80
C ALA A 286 -55.43 -93.59 -136.27
N ARG A 287 -54.15 -93.86 -136.60
CA ARG A 287 -53.63 -93.68 -137.97
C ARG A 287 -52.75 -94.83 -138.47
N LEU A 288 -53.41 -95.80 -139.11
CA LEU A 288 -52.99 -96.56 -140.30
C LEU A 288 -51.67 -97.38 -140.18
N ALA A 289 -51.63 -98.69 -140.41
CA ALA A 289 -52.60 -99.60 -141.04
C ALA A 289 -52.92 -99.32 -142.53
N ASP A 290 -51.96 -98.75 -143.27
CA ASP A 290 -51.33 -99.43 -144.41
C ASP A 290 -49.94 -98.79 -144.68
N GLY A 291 -49.03 -99.43 -145.45
CA GLY A 291 -47.88 -98.72 -146.04
C GLY A 291 -46.44 -99.17 -145.72
N ARG A 292 -46.20 -100.37 -145.16
CA ARG A 292 -44.91 -101.13 -145.19
C ARG A 292 -43.60 -100.56 -144.57
N ALA A 293 -43.00 -101.44 -143.73
CA ALA A 293 -41.59 -101.93 -143.76
C ALA A 293 -40.53 -101.45 -142.73
N LYS A 294 -40.25 -102.36 -141.76
CA LYS A 294 -38.94 -102.73 -141.15
C LYS A 294 -38.20 -101.69 -140.26
N THR A 295 -37.57 -102.02 -139.12
CA THR A 295 -37.44 -103.28 -138.32
C THR A 295 -36.92 -103.02 -136.89
N ALA A 296 -37.40 -103.79 -135.89
CA ALA A 296 -36.83 -104.07 -134.54
C ALA A 296 -36.64 -102.90 -133.53
N GLY A 297 -36.74 -103.09 -132.19
CA GLY A 297 -37.24 -104.24 -131.39
C GLY A 297 -36.78 -104.26 -129.90
N LYS A 298 -37.52 -104.97 -129.01
CA LYS A 298 -37.24 -105.30 -127.56
C LYS A 298 -37.26 -104.11 -126.57
N ASP A 299 -37.54 -104.19 -125.25
CA ASP A 299 -38.05 -105.18 -124.25
C ASP A 299 -38.41 -104.38 -122.94
N ALA A 300 -39.17 -104.78 -121.88
CA ALA A 300 -40.07 -105.91 -121.57
C ALA A 300 -41.13 -105.55 -120.44
N SER A 301 -41.21 -106.29 -119.31
CA SER A 301 -42.28 -106.30 -118.26
C SER A 301 -41.76 -106.92 -116.92
N PRO A 302 -42.51 -107.15 -115.78
CA PRO A 302 -43.86 -106.75 -115.27
C PRO A 302 -43.81 -106.33 -113.73
N GLU A 303 -44.77 -106.42 -112.73
CA GLU A 303 -46.22 -106.76 -112.61
C GLU A 303 -47.07 -106.18 -111.39
N LYS A 304 -47.36 -106.95 -110.30
CA LYS A 304 -48.46 -106.85 -109.27
C LYS A 304 -47.97 -106.46 -107.84
N ARG A 305 -48.69 -105.73 -106.95
CA ARG A 305 -50.04 -105.85 -106.29
C ARG A 305 -50.15 -106.88 -105.14
N GLY A 306 -50.47 -106.43 -103.92
CA GLY A 306 -50.80 -107.25 -102.73
C GLY A 306 -51.06 -106.46 -101.42
N ASP A 307 -52.33 -106.27 -101.08
CA ASP A 307 -53.00 -106.19 -99.77
C ASP A 307 -52.53 -105.21 -98.65
N LEU A 308 -53.42 -104.27 -98.30
CA LEU A 308 -53.21 -103.15 -97.35
C LEU A 308 -54.10 -103.19 -96.09
N GLU A 309 -54.75 -104.32 -95.77
CA GLU A 309 -55.84 -104.36 -94.79
C GLU A 309 -55.41 -104.50 -93.30
N GLN A 310 -54.15 -104.84 -93.00
CA GLN A 310 -53.72 -105.12 -91.62
C GLN A 310 -53.28 -103.88 -90.80
N ARG A 311 -53.29 -102.66 -91.37
CA ARG A 311 -52.65 -101.48 -90.75
C ARG A 311 -53.52 -100.73 -89.72
N ILE A 312 -54.81 -101.02 -89.62
CA ILE A 312 -55.79 -100.18 -88.89
C ILE A 312 -55.86 -100.47 -87.38
N VAL A 313 -55.52 -101.69 -86.91
CA VAL A 313 -55.72 -102.07 -85.50
C VAL A 313 -54.65 -101.52 -84.54
N ALA A 314 -53.40 -101.38 -84.99
CA ALA A 314 -52.25 -101.14 -84.11
C ALA A 314 -52.19 -99.74 -83.45
N LEU A 315 -52.75 -98.70 -84.07
CA LEU A 315 -52.66 -97.31 -83.60
C LEU A 315 -53.54 -96.99 -82.37
N THR A 316 -54.32 -97.96 -81.88
CA THR A 316 -55.20 -97.79 -80.71
C THR A 316 -54.46 -97.87 -79.37
N HIS A 317 -53.28 -98.49 -79.31
CA HIS A 317 -52.58 -98.76 -78.05
C HIS A 317 -51.69 -97.59 -77.56
N GLU A 318 -51.23 -96.72 -78.47
CA GLU A 318 -50.22 -95.71 -78.16
C GLU A 318 -50.77 -94.51 -77.35
N ASN A 319 -52.06 -94.20 -77.52
CA ASN A 319 -52.76 -93.13 -76.78
C ASN A 319 -52.89 -93.38 -75.26
N ALA A 320 -52.65 -94.60 -74.78
CA ALA A 320 -52.73 -94.92 -73.35
C ALA A 320 -51.52 -94.43 -72.54
N LYS A 321 -50.36 -94.23 -73.19
CA LYS A 321 -49.06 -94.14 -72.49
C LYS A 321 -48.68 -92.73 -72.02
N LEU A 322 -49.21 -91.68 -72.66
CA LEU A 322 -48.83 -90.27 -72.42
C LEU A 322 -49.62 -89.58 -71.29
N ARG A 323 -50.20 -90.33 -70.34
CA ARG A 323 -50.94 -89.80 -69.18
C ARG A 323 -50.24 -89.97 -67.83
N ALA A 324 -48.98 -90.44 -67.82
CA ALA A 324 -48.25 -90.77 -66.59
C ALA A 324 -47.28 -89.68 -66.07
N ASP A 325 -46.83 -88.76 -66.91
CA ASP A 325 -45.65 -87.90 -66.64
C ASP A 325 -45.91 -86.64 -65.76
N ALA A 326 -46.96 -86.64 -64.94
CA ALA A 326 -47.50 -85.40 -64.34
C ALA A 326 -47.28 -85.19 -62.82
N VAL A 327 -46.64 -86.12 -62.09
CA VAL A 327 -46.75 -86.19 -60.60
C VAL A 327 -45.38 -86.25 -59.87
N ALA A 328 -44.29 -85.78 -60.48
CA ALA A 328 -42.92 -86.04 -60.00
C ALA A 328 -42.01 -84.80 -59.78
N ARG A 329 -42.56 -83.67 -59.29
CA ARG A 329 -41.76 -82.50 -58.86
C ARG A 329 -42.39 -81.71 -57.69
N ASP A 330 -42.10 -82.11 -56.45
CA ASP A 330 -41.93 -81.20 -55.31
C ASP A 330 -41.36 -81.93 -54.08
N GLY A 331 -40.54 -81.26 -53.24
CA GLY A 331 -40.21 -81.74 -51.88
C GLY A 331 -38.78 -81.55 -51.34
N ALA A 332 -38.68 -80.80 -50.21
CA ALA A 332 -37.62 -80.79 -49.17
C ALA A 332 -36.18 -80.33 -49.54
N GLY A 333 -35.36 -79.83 -48.59
CA GLY A 333 -35.61 -79.46 -47.18
C GLY A 333 -34.31 -79.31 -46.36
N VAL A 334 -34.27 -78.43 -45.35
CA VAL A 334 -33.05 -78.06 -44.56
C VAL A 334 -33.26 -78.21 -43.04
N PRO A 335 -32.28 -78.72 -42.26
CA PRO A 335 -32.32 -78.77 -40.79
C PRO A 335 -31.44 -77.68 -40.09
N PRO A 336 -31.83 -77.13 -38.91
CA PRO A 336 -31.06 -76.12 -38.17
C PRO A 336 -30.59 -76.58 -36.76
N GLY A 337 -29.68 -75.81 -36.14
CA GLY A 337 -29.40 -75.89 -34.69
C GLY A 337 -28.17 -75.08 -34.24
N GLY A 338 -28.32 -74.20 -33.22
CA GLY A 338 -27.16 -73.59 -32.53
C GLY A 338 -27.34 -72.16 -31.98
N GLN A 339 -28.20 -71.32 -32.57
CA GLN A 339 -28.33 -69.91 -32.15
C GLN A 339 -29.20 -69.74 -30.88
N ASP A 340 -30.10 -70.69 -30.64
CA ASP A 340 -31.20 -70.59 -29.68
C ASP A 340 -30.79 -70.69 -28.20
N ALA A 341 -29.56 -71.14 -27.91
CA ALA A 341 -29.02 -71.21 -26.56
C ALA A 341 -28.48 -69.86 -26.07
N ARG A 342 -27.69 -69.16 -26.90
CA ARG A 342 -27.05 -67.88 -26.53
C ARG A 342 -28.05 -66.77 -26.26
N LEU A 343 -29.14 -66.72 -27.04
CA LEU A 343 -30.19 -65.72 -26.84
C LEU A 343 -30.89 -65.87 -25.48
N ARG A 344 -31.12 -67.11 -25.02
CA ARG A 344 -31.72 -67.41 -23.70
C ARG A 344 -30.80 -67.00 -22.56
N GLU A 345 -29.49 -67.17 -22.73
CA GLU A 345 -28.50 -66.76 -21.72
C GLU A 345 -28.44 -65.24 -21.58
N GLN A 346 -28.37 -64.49 -22.69
CA GLN A 346 -28.41 -63.03 -22.68
C GLN A 346 -29.73 -62.47 -22.11
N MET A 347 -30.87 -63.08 -22.43
CA MET A 347 -32.16 -62.69 -21.85
C MET A 347 -32.22 -62.91 -20.33
N ASN A 348 -31.64 -64.01 -19.82
CA ASN A 348 -31.59 -64.28 -18.38
C ASN A 348 -30.65 -63.30 -17.63
N GLU A 349 -29.58 -62.84 -18.27
CA GLU A 349 -28.65 -61.87 -17.69
C GLU A 349 -29.26 -60.47 -17.58
N ILE A 350 -29.86 -59.98 -18.67
CA ILE A 350 -30.59 -58.70 -18.68
C ILE A 350 -31.78 -58.74 -17.70
N ALA A 351 -32.50 -59.87 -17.62
CA ALA A 351 -33.59 -60.02 -16.65
C ALA A 351 -33.09 -59.96 -15.19
N ALA A 352 -31.92 -60.54 -14.88
CA ALA A 352 -31.34 -60.47 -13.54
C ALA A 352 -30.95 -59.03 -13.15
N GLU A 353 -30.35 -58.28 -14.08
CA GLU A 353 -29.94 -56.89 -13.86
C GLU A 353 -31.12 -55.95 -13.68
N VAL A 354 -32.17 -56.08 -14.50
CA VAL A 354 -33.41 -55.29 -14.36
C VAL A 354 -34.11 -55.58 -13.03
N ILE A 355 -34.20 -56.84 -12.61
CA ILE A 355 -34.80 -57.22 -11.31
C ILE A 355 -33.95 -56.73 -10.12
N ALA A 356 -32.61 -56.74 -10.25
CA ALA A 356 -31.73 -56.17 -9.24
C ALA A 356 -31.83 -54.64 -9.16
N LEU A 357 -32.06 -53.96 -10.29
CA LEU A 357 -32.25 -52.51 -10.34
C LEU A 357 -33.59 -52.09 -9.70
N THR A 358 -34.71 -52.78 -10.00
CA THR A 358 -35.99 -52.52 -9.32
C THR A 358 -35.93 -52.84 -7.84
N ALA A 359 -35.32 -53.96 -7.43
CA ALA A 359 -35.10 -54.30 -6.01
C ALA A 359 -34.10 -53.38 -5.26
N ARG A 360 -33.46 -52.43 -5.96
CA ARG A 360 -32.72 -51.30 -5.38
C ARG A 360 -33.56 -50.00 -5.35
N LEU A 361 -34.38 -49.75 -6.38
CA LEU A 361 -35.28 -48.58 -6.47
C LEU A 361 -36.47 -48.66 -5.51
N ASP A 362 -37.06 -49.83 -5.32
CA ASP A 362 -38.18 -50.09 -4.40
C ASP A 362 -37.81 -49.95 -2.91
N GLY A 363 -36.52 -49.83 -2.58
CA GLY A 363 -36.04 -49.72 -1.20
C GLY A 363 -36.04 -51.05 -0.40
N PRO A 364 -36.01 -50.98 0.94
CA PRO A 364 -35.83 -52.16 1.78
C PRO A 364 -37.04 -53.09 1.82
N ASP A 365 -38.26 -52.55 1.68
CA ASP A 365 -39.53 -53.28 1.84
C ASP A 365 -40.07 -53.92 0.55
N SER A 366 -39.25 -53.97 -0.53
CA SER A 366 -39.67 -54.55 -1.81
C SER A 366 -40.09 -56.01 -1.68
N PRO A 367 -41.29 -56.41 -2.20
CA PRO A 367 -41.73 -57.81 -2.16
C PRO A 367 -40.80 -58.74 -2.96
N ILE A 368 -40.00 -58.20 -3.89
CA ILE A 368 -38.98 -58.97 -4.63
C ILE A 368 -37.95 -59.56 -3.66
N ARG A 369 -37.55 -58.82 -2.61
CA ARG A 369 -36.60 -59.31 -1.59
C ARG A 369 -37.19 -60.45 -0.77
N ALA A 370 -38.48 -60.42 -0.45
CA ALA A 370 -39.15 -61.51 0.26
C ALA A 370 -39.19 -62.81 -0.58
N VAL A 371 -39.46 -62.71 -1.88
CA VAL A 371 -39.46 -63.87 -2.80
C VAL A 371 -38.06 -64.44 -2.99
N VAL A 372 -37.05 -63.59 -3.18
CA VAL A 372 -35.66 -64.00 -3.45
C VAL A 372 -34.89 -64.43 -2.19
N GLY A 373 -35.29 -63.94 -1.01
CA GLY A 373 -34.64 -64.21 0.27
C GLY A 373 -34.82 -65.63 0.82
N THR A 374 -35.74 -66.44 0.26
CA THR A 374 -35.97 -67.81 0.74
C THR A 374 -34.87 -68.77 0.24
N PRO A 375 -34.15 -69.48 1.13
CA PRO A 375 -33.09 -70.40 0.73
C PRO A 375 -33.64 -71.77 0.30
N ALA A 376 -33.84 -71.97 -1.00
CA ALA A 376 -33.91 -73.31 -1.58
C ALA A 376 -32.51 -73.95 -1.57
N GLY A 377 -32.36 -75.12 -0.94
CA GLY A 377 -31.06 -75.66 -0.55
C GLY A 377 -30.29 -76.49 -1.60
N ASN A 378 -29.05 -76.80 -1.24
CA ASN A 378 -28.11 -77.75 -1.87
C ASN A 378 -27.77 -77.50 -3.35
N ALA A 379 -26.69 -76.74 -3.58
CA ALA A 379 -26.03 -76.65 -4.88
C ALA A 379 -25.26 -77.95 -5.21
N SER A 380 -25.47 -78.48 -6.42
CA SER A 380 -24.53 -79.42 -7.06
C SER A 380 -23.68 -78.63 -8.09
N PRO A 381 -22.39 -78.96 -8.27
CA PRO A 381 -21.43 -78.08 -8.95
C PRO A 381 -21.57 -78.00 -10.49
N ASP A 382 -22.59 -78.63 -11.08
CA ASP A 382 -22.69 -78.88 -12.53
C ASP A 382 -24.09 -78.53 -13.08
N ARG A 383 -24.64 -77.38 -12.64
CA ARG A 383 -25.93 -76.84 -13.10
C ARG A 383 -25.80 -75.34 -13.42
N PRO A 384 -26.29 -74.84 -14.57
CA PRO A 384 -26.21 -73.42 -14.91
C PRO A 384 -26.97 -72.56 -13.90
N LEU A 385 -26.37 -71.43 -13.51
CA LEU A 385 -26.86 -70.57 -12.41
C LEU A 385 -28.27 -70.07 -12.68
N SER A 386 -29.16 -70.24 -11.70
CA SER A 386 -30.56 -69.79 -11.75
C SER A 386 -30.64 -68.26 -11.78
N LEU A 387 -31.74 -67.74 -12.36
CA LEU A 387 -32.05 -66.31 -12.36
C LEU A 387 -32.05 -65.73 -10.93
N ALA A 388 -32.63 -66.47 -9.98
CA ALA A 388 -32.69 -66.07 -8.57
C ALA A 388 -31.29 -65.97 -7.91
N ASP A 389 -30.34 -66.81 -8.32
CA ASP A 389 -28.97 -66.79 -7.77
C ASP A 389 -28.16 -65.60 -8.32
N ARG A 390 -28.35 -65.26 -9.61
CA ARG A 390 -27.76 -64.07 -10.24
C ARG A 390 -28.30 -62.78 -9.59
N VAL A 391 -29.62 -62.71 -9.36
CA VAL A 391 -30.24 -61.58 -8.63
C VAL A 391 -29.71 -61.48 -7.20
N ARG A 392 -29.52 -62.60 -6.47
CA ARG A 392 -28.89 -62.58 -5.14
C ARG A 392 -27.47 -62.04 -5.17
N ALA A 393 -26.65 -62.46 -6.13
CA ALA A 393 -25.27 -61.96 -6.28
C ALA A 393 -25.22 -60.44 -6.53
N LEU A 394 -26.09 -59.93 -7.41
CA LEU A 394 -26.18 -58.49 -7.73
C LEU A 394 -26.74 -57.64 -6.58
N ILE A 395 -27.60 -58.19 -5.73
CA ILE A 395 -28.10 -57.48 -4.52
C ILE A 395 -27.06 -57.50 -3.39
N ALA A 396 -26.27 -58.57 -3.26
CA ALA A 396 -25.26 -58.71 -2.19
C ALA A 396 -23.90 -58.04 -2.49
N GLY A 397 -23.57 -57.81 -3.77
CA GLY A 397 -22.30 -57.19 -4.16
C GLY A 397 -22.23 -55.67 -3.89
N PRO A 398 -21.15 -55.16 -3.25
CA PRO A 398 -20.97 -53.72 -3.08
C PRO A 398 -20.73 -53.04 -4.43
N ALA A 399 -21.45 -51.94 -4.69
CA ALA A 399 -21.31 -51.18 -5.93
C ALA A 399 -20.14 -50.18 -5.84
N GLY A 400 -19.15 -50.31 -6.72
CA GLY A 400 -18.03 -49.36 -6.79
C GLY A 400 -16.89 -49.78 -7.72
N ALA A 401 -17.05 -49.56 -9.04
CA ALA A 401 -15.97 -49.55 -10.03
C ALA A 401 -16.44 -48.97 -11.38
N ASN A 402 -16.53 -47.64 -11.47
CA ASN A 402 -16.36 -46.81 -12.67
C ASN A 402 -16.32 -45.34 -12.23
#